data_AF-A0AAP2WPB9-F1
#
_entry.id   AF-A0AAP2WPB9-F1
#
_cell.length_a   1.000
_cell.length_b   1.000
_cell.length_c   1.000
_cell.angle_alpha   90.00
_cell.angle_beta   90.00
_cell.angle_gamma   90.00
#
_symmetry.space_group_name_H-M   'P 1'
#
loop_
_entity.id
_entity.type
_entity.pdbx_description
1 polymer ?
#
loop_
_entity_poly.entity_id
_entity_poly.type
_entity_poly.pdbx_seq_one_letter_code
_entity_poly.pdbx_strand_id
1 'polypeptide(L)' 'MNTVVMKLSAEEAELIEAIRNLQNAYPNGYPQLLWYAQELFDQMVDLPKED' A
#
# COMPACT_ATOMS: atom_id res chain seq x y z
N MET A 1 -2.43 -15.18 16.85
CA MET A 1 -2.71 -14.65 15.49
C MET A 1 -2.45 -15.78 14.50
N ASN A 2 -3.39 -16.04 13.59
CA ASN A 2 -3.11 -16.94 12.47
C ASN A 2 -2.29 -16.17 11.44
N THR A 3 -1.10 -16.67 11.14
CA THR A 3 -0.21 -16.07 10.14
C THR A 3 -0.47 -16.73 8.79
N VAL A 4 -0.77 -15.93 7.77
CA VAL A 4 -0.82 -16.38 6.38
C VAL A 4 0.48 -15.97 5.71
N VAL A 5 1.14 -16.90 5.03
CA VAL A 5 2.35 -16.64 4.25
C VAL A 5 1.98 -16.67 2.78
N MET A 6 2.31 -15.58 2.08
CA MET A 6 2.08 -15.41 0.64
C MET A 6 3.35 -14.85 0.01
N LYS A 7 3.64 -15.26 -1.24
CA LYS A 7 4.69 -14.64 -2.03
C LYS A 7 4.14 -13.37 -2.67
N LEU A 8 4.85 -12.27 -2.49
CA LEU A 8 4.46 -10.94 -2.99
C LEU A 8 5.45 -10.47 -4.06
N SER A 9 4.97 -9.60 -4.96
CA SER A 9 5.84 -8.74 -5.76
C SER A 9 6.51 -7.67 -4.87
N ALA A 10 7.49 -6.95 -5.41
CA ALA A 10 8.14 -5.87 -4.68
C ALA A 10 7.14 -4.74 -4.38
N GLU A 11 6.30 -4.42 -5.37
CA GLU A 11 5.28 -3.38 -5.30
C GLU A 11 4.22 -3.73 -4.25
N GLU A 12 3.70 -4.97 -4.26
CA GLU A 12 2.73 -5.44 -3.26
C GLU A 12 3.28 -5.36 -1.82
N ALA A 13 4.56 -5.70 -1.64
CA ALA A 13 5.23 -5.62 -0.34
C ALA A 13 5.35 -4.17 0.14
N GLU A 14 5.70 -3.24 -0.76
CA GLU A 14 5.82 -1.80 -0.47
C GLU A 14 4.47 -1.21 -0.04
N LEU A 15 3.38 -1.54 -0.73
CA LEU A 15 2.04 -1.09 -0.34
C LEU A 15 1.62 -1.61 1.04
N ILE A 16 1.92 -2.87 1.34
CA ILE A 16 1.62 -3.45 2.67
C ILE A 16 2.41 -2.74 3.77
N GLU A 17 3.68 -2.41 3.54
CA GLU A 17 4.49 -1.64 4.48
C GLU A 17 3.96 -0.21 4.66
N ALA A 18 3.56 0.46 3.57
CA ALA A 18 2.94 1.78 3.61
C ALA A 18 1.65 1.79 4.47
N ILE A 19 0.78 0.79 4.31
CA ILE A 19 -0.45 0.63 5.11
C ILE A 19 -0.13 0.43 6.60
N ARG A 20 0.88 -0.40 6.92
CA ARG A 20 1.29 -0.61 8.32
C ARG A 20 1.85 0.68 8.94
N ASN A 21 2.65 1.41 8.18
CA ASN A 21 3.21 2.70 8.61
C ASN A 21 2.10 3.75 8.81
N LEU A 22 1.10 3.79 7.95
CA LEU A 22 -0.08 4.65 8.10
C LEU A 22 -0.79 4.39 9.44
N GLN A 23 -1.01 3.12 9.80
CA GLN A 23 -1.64 2.75 11.08
C GLN A 23 -0.77 3.15 12.29
N ASN A 24 0.54 2.95 12.19
CA ASN A 24 1.48 3.27 13.27
C ASN A 24 1.66 4.78 13.48
N ALA A 25 1.55 5.57 12.41
CA ALA A 25 1.74 7.01 12.46
C ALA A 25 0.51 7.74 13.02
N TYR A 26 -0.69 7.15 12.95
CA TYR A 26 -1.90 7.79 13.46
C TYR A 26 -1.75 8.24 14.93
N PRO A 27 -2.08 9.52 15.25
CA PRO A 27 -2.72 10.53 14.41
C PRO A 27 -1.76 11.47 13.65
N ASN A 28 -0.44 11.38 13.86
CA ASN A 28 0.54 12.32 13.33
C ASN A 28 1.04 11.89 11.93
N GLY A 29 0.97 12.76 10.92
CA GLY A 29 1.48 12.44 9.56
C GLY A 29 0.58 11.52 8.72
N TYR A 30 -0.65 11.28 9.19
CA TYR A 30 -1.68 10.50 8.48
C TYR A 30 -1.96 10.99 7.05
N PRO A 31 -2.06 12.30 6.75
CA PRO A 31 -2.40 12.75 5.40
C PRO A 31 -1.37 12.37 4.34
N GLN A 32 -0.06 12.48 4.65
CA GLN A 32 1.01 12.19 3.70
C GLN A 32 1.13 10.69 3.44
N LEU A 33 1.01 9.88 4.49
CA LEU A 33 1.10 8.42 4.39
C LEU A 33 -0.11 7.82 3.68
N LEU A 34 -1.30 8.41 3.87
CA LEU A 34 -2.50 8.00 3.14
C LEU A 34 -2.35 8.27 1.65
N TRP A 35 -1.85 9.45 1.29
CA TRP A 35 -1.61 9.81 -0.10
C TRP A 35 -0.62 8.86 -0.77
N TYR A 36 0.49 8.53 -0.09
CA TYR A 36 1.48 7.59 -0.61
C TYR A 36 0.92 6.17 -0.80
N ALA A 37 0.14 5.66 0.16
CA ALA A 37 -0.50 4.35 0.00
C ALA A 37 -1.52 4.33 -1.16
N GLN A 38 -2.23 5.44 -1.39
CA GLN A 38 -3.16 5.58 -2.51
C GLN A 38 -2.43 5.59 -3.87
N GLU A 39 -1.33 6.32 -3.98
CA GLU A 39 -0.52 6.36 -5.21
C GLU A 39 0.02 4.98 -5.58
N LEU A 40 0.54 4.22 -4.60
CA LEU A 40 1.01 2.84 -4.82
C LEU A 40 -0.12 1.93 -5.30
N PHE A 41 -1.30 2.04 -4.69
CA PHE A 41 -2.47 1.26 -5.12
C PHE A 41 -2.87 1.62 -6.55
N ASP A 42 -3.00 2.91 -6.85
CA ASP A 42 -3.42 3.39 -8.16
C ASP A 42 -2.45 2.90 -9.25
N GLN A 43 -1.14 2.97 -9.04
CA GLN A 43 -0.14 2.45 -9.98
C GLN A 43 -0.28 0.94 -10.26
N MET A 44 -0.73 0.15 -9.27
CA MET A 44 -0.91 -1.29 -9.43
C MET A 44 -2.21 -1.65 -10.16
N VAL A 45 -3.25 -0.83 -10.03
CA VAL A 45 -4.58 -1.10 -10.59
C VAL A 45 -4.87 -0.33 -11.88
N ASP A 46 -4.06 0.69 -12.21
CA ASP A 46 -4.11 1.40 -13.48
C ASP A 46 -3.54 0.53 -14.59
N LEU A 47 -4.33 -0.47 -14.98
CA LEU A 47 -4.08 -1.28 -16.16
C LEU A 47 -4.24 -0.38 -17.40
N PRO A 48 -3.40 -0.55 -18.44
CA PRO A 48 -3.63 0.16 -19.69
C PRO A 48 -5.06 -0.12 -20.16
N LYS A 49 -5.84 0.94 -20.40
CA LYS A 49 -7.15 0.80 -21.04
C LYS A 49 -6.89 0.16 -22.39
N GLU A 50 -7.44 -1.03 -22.63
CA GLU A 50 -7.47 -1.60 -23.98
C GLU A 50 -8.21 -0.57 -24.86
N ASP A 51 -7.50 -0.02 -25.86
CA ASP A 51 -8.07 0.84 -26.91
C ASP A 51 -9.00 0.05 -27.84
#